data_AF-A0A849CE76-F1
#
_entry.id   AF-A0A849CE76-F1
#
_cell.length_a   1.000
_cell.length_b   1.000
_cell.length_c   1.000
_cell.angle_alpha   90.00
_cell.angle_beta   90.00
_cell.angle_gamma   90.00
#
_symmetry.space_group_name_H-M   'P 1'
#
loop_
_entity.id
_entity.type
_entity.pdbx_description
1 polymer ?
#
loop_
_entity_poly.entity_id
_entity_poly.type
_entity_poly.pdbx_seq_one_letter_code
_entity_poly.pdbx_strand_id
1 'polypeptide(L)'
;MEELRDAADRFALGELYSEDLPMIASQALARGLDSPALVELACLHRSDCRDAAELFLTALRELDLIDAIESNWSAREADVLLRRARDHARRLLDGGGNLLAAAGHIAALLHQIGHTLEPFDPGLAELASDFEILTVYGDDGYGDPESIEADIRHACRNLLAGPPFEPVFQRSDNQSAVAESVSVVRTGPRRFWQRLSPRRWRSVRSR
;
A
#
# COMPACT_ATOMS: atom_id res chain seq x y z
N MET A 1 -0.03 -22.80 -0.02
CA MET A 1 0.60 -21.81 0.87
C MET A 1 0.59 -20.41 0.25
N GLU A 2 0.92 -20.24 -1.04
CA GLU A 2 0.93 -18.95 -1.73
C GLU A 2 -0.42 -18.20 -1.70
N GLU A 3 -1.54 -18.90 -1.94
CA GLU A 3 -2.87 -18.27 -1.87
C GLU A 3 -3.24 -17.76 -0.46
N LEU A 4 -2.79 -18.44 0.60
CA LEU A 4 -3.03 -17.98 1.97
C LEU A 4 -2.17 -16.73 2.28
N ARG A 5 -0.97 -16.65 1.69
CA ARG A 5 -0.12 -15.44 1.77
C ARG A 5 -0.75 -14.28 0.99
N ASP A 6 -1.32 -14.52 -0.19
CA ASP A 6 -2.08 -13.51 -0.94
C ASP A 6 -3.31 -13.03 -0.17
N ALA A 7 -4.08 -13.96 0.43
CA ALA A 7 -5.19 -13.60 1.30
C ALA A 7 -4.74 -12.76 2.50
N ALA A 8 -3.61 -13.08 3.12
CA ALA A 8 -3.03 -12.29 4.20
C ALA A 8 -2.61 -10.89 3.74
N ASP A 9 -2.03 -10.76 2.55
CA ASP A 9 -1.65 -9.47 1.95
C ASP A 9 -2.87 -8.60 1.67
N ARG A 10 -3.92 -9.18 1.07
CA ARG A 10 -5.19 -8.50 0.81
C ARG A 10 -5.90 -8.12 2.11
N PHE A 11 -5.85 -8.99 3.12
CA PHE A 11 -6.39 -8.70 4.44
C PHE A 11 -5.64 -7.56 5.12
N ALA A 12 -4.31 -7.49 5.01
CA ALA A 12 -3.49 -6.41 5.56
C ALA A 12 -3.88 -5.04 4.99
N LEU A 13 -4.25 -5.00 3.71
CA LEU A 13 -4.71 -3.78 3.04
C LEU A 13 -6.21 -3.48 3.23
N GLY A 14 -6.94 -4.32 3.97
CA GLY A 14 -8.38 -4.19 4.15
C GLY A 14 -9.20 -4.47 2.89
N GLU A 15 -8.64 -5.19 1.92
CA GLU A 15 -9.28 -5.59 0.66
C GLU A 15 -10.05 -6.91 0.76
N LEU A 16 -9.94 -7.57 1.91
CA LEU A 16 -10.61 -8.82 2.21
C LEU A 16 -11.53 -8.62 3.41
N TYR A 17 -12.80 -8.95 3.26
CA TYR A 17 -13.78 -8.82 4.33
C TYR A 17 -13.75 -10.04 5.26
N SER A 18 -14.07 -9.84 6.54
CA SER A 18 -14.10 -10.93 7.52
C SER A 18 -15.06 -12.06 7.16
N GLU A 19 -16.11 -11.78 6.38
CA GLU A 19 -17.07 -12.77 5.89
C GLU A 19 -16.52 -13.71 4.81
N ASP A 20 -15.41 -13.34 4.16
CA ASP A 20 -14.75 -14.16 3.14
C ASP A 20 -13.72 -15.13 3.76
N LEU A 21 -13.28 -14.86 5.00
CA LEU A 21 -12.23 -15.61 5.69
C LEU A 21 -12.57 -17.09 5.94
N PRO A 22 -13.81 -17.49 6.30
CA PRO A 22 -14.16 -18.91 6.49
C PRO A 22 -13.98 -19.75 5.21
N MET A 23 -14.32 -19.19 4.05
CA MET A 23 -14.13 -19.86 2.76
C MET A 23 -12.64 -20.04 2.45
N ILE A 24 -11.84 -19.01 2.69
CA ILE A 24 -10.38 -19.06 2.49
C ILE A 24 -9.75 -20.10 3.42
N ALA A 25 -10.20 -20.18 4.68
CA ALA A 25 -9.73 -21.21 5.61
C ALA A 25 -10.09 -22.62 5.13
N SER A 26 -11.32 -22.84 4.67
CA SER A 26 -11.75 -24.11 4.08
C SER A 26 -10.88 -24.52 2.88
N GLN A 27 -10.55 -23.56 2.02
CA GLN A 27 -9.68 -23.76 0.86
C GLN A 27 -8.22 -24.02 1.25
N ALA A 28 -7.72 -23.41 2.33
CA ALA A 28 -6.38 -23.66 2.86
C ALA A 28 -6.28 -25.08 3.43
N LEU A 29 -7.26 -25.51 4.22
CA LEU A 29 -7.37 -26.86 4.78
C LEU A 29 -7.43 -27.91 3.65
N ALA A 30 -8.24 -27.68 2.62
CA ALA A 30 -8.33 -28.57 1.45
C ALA A 30 -7.00 -28.74 0.70
N ARG A 31 -6.07 -27.80 0.86
CA ARG A 31 -4.71 -27.85 0.29
C ARG A 31 -3.66 -28.39 1.26
N GLY A 32 -4.09 -28.95 2.40
CA GLY A 32 -3.21 -29.56 3.39
C GLY A 32 -2.50 -28.57 4.31
N LEU A 33 -2.93 -27.30 4.38
CA LEU A 33 -2.48 -26.38 5.42
C LEU A 33 -3.34 -26.62 6.66
N ASP A 34 -2.78 -27.28 7.65
CA ASP A 34 -3.48 -27.66 8.88
C ASP A 34 -3.05 -26.76 10.05
N SER A 35 -4.03 -26.18 10.72
CA SER A 35 -3.86 -25.35 11.91
C SER A 35 -5.18 -25.38 12.70
N PRO A 36 -5.15 -25.51 14.04
CA PRO A 36 -6.36 -25.45 14.86
C PRO A 36 -7.23 -24.22 14.57
N ALA A 37 -6.61 -23.04 14.44
CA ALA A 37 -7.33 -21.81 14.15
C ALA A 37 -7.94 -21.79 12.73
N LEU A 38 -7.32 -22.43 11.73
CA LEU A 38 -7.92 -22.59 10.40
C LEU A 38 -9.17 -23.48 10.46
N VAL A 39 -9.12 -24.58 11.22
CA VAL A 39 -10.28 -25.47 11.40
C VAL A 39 -11.43 -24.71 12.05
N GLU A 40 -11.16 -23.94 13.10
CA GLU A 40 -12.17 -23.13 13.77
C GLU A 40 -12.74 -22.05 12.85
N LEU A 41 -11.87 -21.32 12.14
CA LEU A 41 -12.26 -20.30 11.18
C LEU A 41 -13.13 -20.85 10.05
N ALA A 42 -12.79 -22.03 9.52
CA ALA A 42 -13.57 -22.69 8.48
C ALA A 42 -14.96 -23.13 8.96
N CYS A 43 -15.11 -23.38 10.27
CA CYS A 43 -16.38 -23.75 10.87
C CYS A 43 -17.29 -22.55 11.19
N LEU A 44 -16.79 -21.31 11.10
CA LEU A 44 -17.62 -20.12 11.35
C LEU A 44 -18.75 -20.01 10.32
N HIS A 45 -19.96 -19.76 10.81
CA HIS A 45 -21.08 -19.41 9.95
C HIS A 45 -20.91 -17.99 9.39
N ARG A 46 -21.32 -17.75 8.14
CA ARG A 46 -21.17 -16.43 7.47
C ARG A 46 -21.84 -15.27 8.22
N SER A 47 -22.83 -15.56 9.07
CA SER A 47 -23.51 -14.55 9.89
C SER A 47 -22.85 -14.25 11.23
N ASP A 48 -21.81 -14.98 11.62
CA ASP A 48 -21.10 -14.81 12.91
C ASP A 48 -19.59 -14.70 12.72
N CYS A 49 -19.17 -13.81 11.81
CA CYS A 49 -17.77 -13.59 11.48
C CYS A 49 -17.09 -12.54 12.37
N ARG A 50 -17.58 -12.33 13.60
CA ARG A 50 -17.01 -11.35 14.53
C ARG A 50 -15.56 -11.69 14.91
N ASP A 51 -15.30 -12.98 15.11
CA ASP A 51 -13.98 -13.48 15.53
C ASP A 51 -13.11 -13.92 14.34
N ALA A 52 -13.64 -13.85 13.11
CA ALA A 52 -12.97 -14.37 11.93
C ALA A 52 -11.60 -13.71 11.67
N ALA A 53 -11.49 -12.39 11.93
CA ALA A 53 -10.24 -11.67 11.80
C ALA A 53 -9.18 -12.14 12.80
N GLU A 54 -9.57 -12.36 14.06
CA GLU A 54 -8.66 -12.83 15.10
C GLU A 54 -8.21 -14.26 14.84
N LEU A 55 -9.14 -15.15 14.50
CA LEU A 55 -8.82 -16.53 14.12
C LEU A 55 -7.91 -16.60 12.90
N PHE A 56 -8.11 -15.73 11.90
CA PHE A 56 -7.23 -15.67 10.73
C PHE A 56 -5.80 -15.25 11.11
N LEU A 57 -5.64 -14.24 11.95
CA LEU A 57 -4.31 -13.84 12.44
C LEU A 57 -3.66 -14.95 13.28
N THR A 58 -4.44 -15.65 14.11
CA THR A 58 -3.95 -16.80 14.88
C THR A 58 -3.49 -17.93 13.96
N ALA A 59 -4.27 -18.27 12.93
CA ALA A 59 -3.89 -19.25 11.92
C ALA A 59 -2.58 -18.87 11.20
N LEU A 60 -2.41 -17.60 10.84
CA LEU A 60 -1.16 -17.15 10.21
C LEU A 60 0.04 -17.29 11.16
N ARG A 61 -0.14 -17.12 12.48
CA ARG A 61 0.93 -17.35 13.47
C ARG A 61 1.24 -18.83 13.64
N GLU A 62 0.22 -19.68 13.74
CA GLU A 62 0.39 -21.14 13.85
C GLU A 62 1.10 -21.76 12.65
N LEU A 63 0.97 -21.13 11.48
CA LEU A 63 1.61 -21.55 10.23
C LEU A 63 2.95 -20.84 9.96
N ASP A 64 3.50 -20.11 10.93
CA ASP A 64 4.74 -19.33 10.83
C ASP A 64 4.74 -18.36 9.62
N LEU A 65 3.58 -17.79 9.28
CA LEU A 65 3.42 -16.81 8.20
C LEU A 65 3.52 -15.36 8.69
N ILE A 66 3.35 -15.15 10.00
CA ILE A 66 3.60 -13.89 10.71
C ILE A 66 4.14 -14.20 12.12
N ASP A 67 5.05 -13.38 12.66
CA ASP A 67 5.45 -13.56 14.07
C ASP A 67 4.37 -13.07 15.05
N ALA A 68 4.48 -13.49 16.31
CA ALA A 68 3.51 -13.22 17.37
C ALA A 68 3.34 -11.74 17.77
N ILE A 69 4.18 -10.84 17.30
CA ILE A 69 4.21 -9.43 17.73
C ILE A 69 3.27 -8.57 16.85
N GLU A 70 2.31 -7.85 17.46
CA GLU A 70 1.34 -7.00 16.74
C GLU A 70 1.99 -5.94 15.83
N SER A 71 3.19 -5.45 16.17
CA SER A 71 3.97 -4.51 15.34
C SER A 71 4.31 -5.07 13.95
N ASN A 72 4.22 -6.38 13.75
CA ASN A 72 4.47 -7.01 12.45
C ASN A 72 3.35 -6.78 11.45
N TRP A 73 2.13 -6.41 11.88
CA TRP A 73 1.03 -6.22 10.94
C TRP A 73 1.19 -4.94 10.13
N SER A 74 1.52 -3.81 10.77
CA SER A 74 1.87 -2.57 10.08
C SER A 74 3.10 -2.74 9.19
N ALA A 75 4.11 -3.51 9.65
CA ALA A 75 5.27 -3.84 8.84
C ALA A 75 4.89 -4.65 7.59
N ARG A 76 3.99 -5.63 7.72
CA ARG A 76 3.45 -6.39 6.58
C ARG A 76 2.69 -5.48 5.63
N GLU A 77 1.79 -4.65 6.13
CA GLU A 77 1.02 -3.71 5.30
C GLU A 77 1.96 -2.83 4.46
N ALA A 78 2.98 -2.23 5.09
CA ALA A 78 3.98 -1.42 4.41
C ALA A 78 4.79 -2.20 3.36
N ASP A 79 5.18 -3.44 3.68
CA ASP A 79 5.89 -4.33 2.75
C ASP A 79 5.02 -4.71 1.54
N VAL A 80 3.72 -4.99 1.74
CA VAL A 80 2.77 -5.23 0.64
C VAL A 80 2.62 -3.98 -0.24
N LEU A 81 2.44 -2.80 0.36
CA LEU A 81 2.36 -1.54 -0.38
C LEU A 81 3.62 -1.27 -1.20
N LEU A 82 4.81 -1.51 -0.62
CA LEU A 82 6.08 -1.35 -1.31
C LEU A 82 6.24 -2.34 -2.46
N ARG A 83 5.86 -3.61 -2.28
CA ARG A 83 5.84 -4.60 -3.37
C ARG A 83 4.95 -4.14 -4.52
N ARG A 84 3.73 -3.67 -4.22
CA ARG A 84 2.80 -3.17 -5.25
C ARG A 84 3.35 -1.94 -5.99
N ALA A 85 3.94 -0.99 -5.26
CA ALA A 85 4.58 0.18 -5.87
C ALA A 85 5.70 -0.23 -6.83
N ARG A 86 6.53 -1.20 -6.42
CA ARG A 86 7.59 -1.78 -7.27
C ARG A 86 7.03 -2.52 -8.48
N ASP A 87 5.94 -3.25 -8.35
CA ASP A 87 5.31 -3.93 -9.49
C ASP A 87 4.71 -2.94 -10.49
N HIS A 88 4.18 -1.81 -10.04
CA HIS A 88 3.80 -0.71 -10.93
C HIS A 88 5.01 -0.11 -11.63
N ALA A 89 6.11 0.13 -10.92
CA ALA A 89 7.35 0.64 -11.50
C ALA A 89 7.94 -0.30 -12.57
N ARG A 90 7.95 -1.62 -12.33
CA ARG A 90 8.37 -2.62 -13.32
C ARG A 90 7.53 -2.56 -14.58
N ARG A 91 6.21 -2.61 -14.43
CA ARG A 91 5.27 -2.54 -15.57
C ARG A 91 5.44 -1.27 -16.40
N LEU A 92 5.71 -0.13 -15.74
CA LEU A 92 5.97 1.14 -16.40
C LEU A 92 7.27 1.08 -17.21
N LEU A 93 8.35 0.55 -16.65
CA LEU A 93 9.63 0.40 -17.35
C LEU A 93 9.57 -0.59 -18.52
N ASP A 94 8.70 -1.60 -18.44
CA ASP A 94 8.43 -2.55 -19.53
C ASP A 94 7.56 -1.96 -20.65
N GLY A 95 7.22 -0.66 -20.58
CA GLY A 95 6.42 0.06 -21.58
C GLY A 95 4.91 -0.16 -21.44
N GLY A 96 4.46 -0.68 -20.30
CA GLY A 96 3.04 -0.98 -20.03
C GLY A 96 2.29 0.18 -19.38
N GLY A 97 1.11 0.50 -19.94
CA GLY A 97 0.10 1.34 -19.29
C GLY A 97 0.26 2.85 -19.51
N ASN A 98 -0.59 3.63 -18.84
CA ASN A 98 -0.51 5.09 -18.83
C ASN A 98 0.53 5.52 -17.77
N LEU A 99 1.59 6.19 -18.23
CA LEU A 99 2.75 6.58 -17.44
C LEU A 99 2.39 7.50 -16.27
N LEU A 100 1.59 8.55 -16.50
CA LEU A 100 1.19 9.50 -15.46
C LEU A 100 0.23 8.85 -14.46
N ALA A 101 -0.74 8.07 -14.93
CA ALA A 101 -1.65 7.35 -14.04
C ALA A 101 -0.91 6.33 -13.14
N ALA A 102 0.09 5.63 -13.70
CA ALA A 102 0.92 4.70 -12.95
C ALA A 102 1.83 5.42 -11.93
N ALA A 103 2.44 6.55 -12.31
CA ALA A 103 3.21 7.40 -11.40
C ALA A 103 2.36 7.90 -10.22
N GLY A 104 1.14 8.38 -10.49
CA GLY A 104 0.20 8.80 -9.45
C GLY A 104 -0.19 7.67 -8.49
N HIS A 105 -0.39 6.45 -9.00
CA HIS A 105 -0.63 5.28 -8.14
C HIS A 105 0.58 4.92 -7.28
N ILE A 106 1.79 4.99 -7.83
CA ILE A 106 3.02 4.76 -7.07
C ILE A 106 3.13 5.79 -5.93
N ALA A 107 2.95 7.09 -6.22
CA ALA A 107 2.97 8.14 -5.20
C ALA A 107 1.97 7.86 -4.07
N ALA A 108 0.73 7.49 -4.40
CA ALA A 108 -0.30 7.20 -3.41
C ALA A 108 0.08 6.02 -2.49
N LEU A 109 0.64 4.94 -3.06
CA LEU A 109 1.11 3.79 -2.28
C LEU A 109 2.25 4.17 -1.34
N LEU A 110 3.23 4.96 -1.81
CA LEU A 110 4.37 5.39 -1.00
C LEU A 110 3.95 6.33 0.14
N HIS A 111 3.03 7.27 -0.11
CA HIS A 111 2.44 8.10 0.94
C HIS A 111 1.67 7.27 1.98
N GLN A 112 0.96 6.22 1.55
CA GLN A 112 0.27 5.32 2.47
C GLN A 112 1.25 4.61 3.40
N ILE A 113 2.41 4.16 2.91
CA ILE A 113 3.46 3.56 3.75
C ILE A 113 3.88 4.53 4.86
N GLY A 114 4.01 5.82 4.56
CA GLY A 114 4.36 6.85 5.54
C GLY A 114 3.31 7.12 6.61
N HIS A 115 2.07 6.69 6.38
CA HIS A 115 1.02 6.69 7.41
C HIS A 115 0.96 5.40 8.22
N THR A 116 1.57 4.32 7.73
CA THR A 116 1.53 2.99 8.34
C THR A 116 2.77 2.72 9.22
N LEU A 117 3.94 3.22 8.84
CA LEU A 117 5.20 3.02 9.58
C LEU A 117 5.69 4.27 10.31
N GLU A 118 6.08 4.09 11.57
CA GLU A 118 6.88 5.04 12.33
C GLU A 118 8.13 4.33 12.90
N PRO A 119 9.37 4.83 12.64
CA PRO A 119 9.69 5.98 11.80
C PRO A 119 9.60 5.67 10.30
N PHE A 120 9.10 6.63 9.52
CA PHE A 120 9.07 6.56 8.06
C PHE A 120 10.42 6.96 7.45
N ASP A 121 10.85 6.24 6.40
CA ASP A 121 12.08 6.53 5.68
C ASP A 121 11.96 7.88 4.94
N PRO A 122 12.80 8.89 5.26
CA PRO A 122 12.74 10.19 4.60
C PRO A 122 12.98 10.14 3.09
N GLY A 123 13.84 9.25 2.60
CA GLY A 123 14.09 9.08 1.17
C GLY A 123 12.87 8.52 0.44
N LEU A 124 12.11 7.64 1.10
CA LEU A 124 10.85 7.13 0.55
C LEU A 124 9.76 8.22 0.52
N ALA A 125 9.75 9.11 1.51
CA ALA A 125 8.89 10.29 1.54
C ALA A 125 9.19 11.28 0.39
N GLU A 126 10.47 11.52 0.14
CA GLU A 126 10.94 12.37 -0.95
C GLU A 126 10.55 11.77 -2.30
N LEU A 127 10.79 10.46 -2.49
CA LEU A 127 10.43 9.77 -3.71
C LEU A 127 8.91 9.76 -3.97
N ALA A 128 8.09 9.60 -2.92
CA ALA A 128 6.63 9.73 -3.03
C ALA A 128 6.22 11.11 -3.56
N SER A 129 6.84 12.15 -3.01
CA SER A 129 6.59 13.54 -3.40
C SER A 129 7.07 13.83 -4.83
N ASP A 130 8.20 13.26 -5.25
CA ASP A 130 8.72 13.43 -6.61
C ASP A 130 7.78 12.81 -7.65
N PHE A 131 7.25 11.60 -7.40
CA PHE A 131 6.22 11.02 -8.26
C PHE A 131 4.95 11.89 -8.33
N GLU A 132 4.50 12.44 -7.19
CA GLU A 132 3.33 13.34 -7.17
C GLU A 132 3.57 14.60 -8.01
N ILE A 133 4.72 15.26 -7.84
CA ILE A 133 5.11 16.46 -8.59
C ILE A 133 5.17 16.16 -10.09
N LEU A 134 5.86 15.09 -10.49
CA LEU A 134 5.99 14.71 -11.90
C LEU A 134 4.63 14.40 -12.54
N THR A 135 3.71 13.80 -11.79
CA THR A 135 2.35 13.54 -12.27
C THR A 135 1.57 14.83 -12.51
N VAL A 136 1.65 15.78 -11.56
CA VAL A 136 1.01 17.10 -11.69
C VAL A 136 1.60 17.89 -12.87
N TYR A 137 2.93 17.88 -13.01
CA TYR A 137 3.60 18.59 -14.11
C TYR A 137 3.19 18.00 -15.47
N GLY A 138 3.12 16.67 -15.56
CA GLY A 138 2.66 16.00 -16.79
C GLY A 138 1.21 16.31 -17.14
N ASP A 139 0.30 16.25 -16.16
CA ASP A 139 -1.14 16.49 -16.38
C ASP A 139 -1.44 17.96 -16.75
N ASP A 140 -0.77 18.90 -16.11
CA ASP A 140 -0.97 20.34 -16.34
C ASP A 140 -0.16 20.89 -17.53
N GLY A 141 0.71 20.07 -18.14
CA GLY A 141 1.58 20.47 -19.24
C GLY A 141 2.73 21.40 -18.83
N TYR A 142 3.17 21.32 -17.57
CA TYR A 142 4.34 22.04 -17.09
C TYR A 142 5.62 21.27 -17.45
N GLY A 143 6.40 21.82 -18.37
CA GLY A 143 7.69 21.26 -18.78
C GLY A 143 7.61 20.43 -20.05
N ASP A 144 8.75 19.83 -20.40
CA ASP A 144 8.86 19.01 -21.60
C ASP A 144 8.38 17.57 -21.31
N PRO A 145 7.43 17.02 -22.11
CA PRO A 145 6.90 15.68 -21.87
C PRO A 145 7.96 14.57 -21.89
N GLU A 146 8.98 14.67 -22.76
CA GLU A 146 10.05 13.67 -22.83
C GLU A 146 10.93 13.71 -21.57
N SER A 147 11.21 14.90 -21.05
CA SER A 147 11.88 15.08 -19.76
C SER A 147 11.09 14.48 -18.60
N ILE A 148 9.78 14.76 -18.51
CA ILE A 148 8.91 14.23 -17.43
C ILE A 148 8.87 12.70 -17.48
N GLU A 149 8.75 12.12 -18.68
CA GLU A 149 8.82 10.68 -18.88
C GLU A 149 10.17 10.10 -18.44
N ALA A 150 11.28 10.75 -18.81
CA ALA A 150 12.62 10.32 -18.41
C ALA A 150 12.79 10.34 -16.88
N ASP A 151 12.28 11.38 -16.22
CA ASP A 151 12.33 11.54 -14.77
C ASP A 151 11.46 10.49 -14.06
N ILE A 152 10.23 10.24 -14.54
CA ILE A 152 9.38 9.17 -13.98
C ILE A 152 10.07 7.81 -14.10
N ARG A 153 10.69 7.52 -15.25
CA ARG A 153 11.47 6.29 -15.43
C ARG A 153 12.71 6.24 -14.55
N HIS A 154 13.36 7.37 -14.26
CA HIS A 154 14.46 7.44 -13.31
C HIS A 154 13.97 7.13 -11.89
N ALA A 155 12.86 7.72 -11.46
CA ALA A 155 12.23 7.45 -10.16
C ALA A 155 11.81 5.99 -10.00
N CYS A 156 11.27 5.37 -11.06
CA CYS A 156 10.97 3.93 -11.06
C CYS A 156 12.23 3.08 -10.84
N ARG A 157 13.34 3.40 -11.52
CA ARG A 157 14.61 2.68 -11.33
C ARG A 157 15.14 2.85 -9.91
N ASN A 158 15.05 4.05 -9.35
CA ASN A 158 15.44 4.35 -7.98
C ASN A 158 14.60 3.54 -6.95
N LEU A 159 13.27 3.52 -7.12
CA LEU A 159 12.37 2.70 -6.28
C LEU A 159 12.73 1.21 -6.29
N LEU A 160 13.13 0.70 -7.47
CA LEU A 160 13.52 -0.71 -7.66
C LEU A 160 14.92 -1.03 -7.14
N ALA A 161 15.85 -0.08 -7.19
CA ALA A 161 17.19 -0.22 -6.61
C ALA A 161 17.14 -0.38 -5.08
N GLY A 162 16.15 0.23 -4.43
CA GLY A 162 16.00 0.22 -2.98
C GLY A 162 16.82 1.33 -2.31
N PRO A 163 16.84 1.36 -0.96
CA PRO A 163 17.50 2.45 -0.22
C PRO A 163 19.03 2.44 -0.40
N PRO A 164 19.69 3.61 -0.34
CA PRO A 164 19.08 4.92 -0.14
C PRO A 164 18.36 5.42 -1.40
N PHE A 165 17.18 6.01 -1.22
CA PHE A 165 16.42 6.58 -2.33
C PHE A 165 16.96 7.98 -2.66
N GLU A 166 17.38 8.20 -3.90
CA GLU A 166 17.87 9.51 -4.36
C GLU A 166 16.73 10.42 -4.85
N PRO A 167 16.74 11.73 -4.56
CA PRO A 167 15.81 12.67 -5.17
C PRO A 167 15.98 12.66 -6.69
N VAL A 168 14.86 12.53 -7.40
CA VAL A 168 14.86 12.53 -8.87
C VAL A 168 14.55 13.92 -9.39
N PHE A 169 13.64 14.61 -8.71
CA PHE A 169 13.26 15.94 -9.11
C PHE A 169 14.14 16.97 -8.39
N GLN A 170 14.94 17.72 -9.16
CA GLN A 170 15.71 18.84 -8.60
C GLN A 170 14.75 19.96 -8.18
N ARG A 171 14.31 19.92 -6.92
CA ARG A 171 13.62 21.02 -6.28
C ARG A 171 14.59 22.20 -6.22
N SER A 172 14.54 23.08 -7.21
CA SER A 172 15.23 24.36 -7.10
C SER A 172 14.67 25.07 -5.86
N ASP A 173 15.50 25.74 -5.06
CA ASP A 173 15.10 26.39 -3.80
C ASP A 173 13.89 27.34 -3.92
N ASN A 174 13.53 27.76 -5.13
CA ASN A 174 12.32 28.52 -5.45
C ASN A 174 11.00 27.73 -5.46
N GLN A 175 11.02 26.40 -5.39
CA GLN A 175 9.81 25.56 -5.46
C GLN A 175 9.22 25.22 -4.09
N SER A 176 9.94 25.48 -2.99
CA SER A 176 9.39 25.39 -1.62
C SER A 176 8.16 26.28 -1.45
N ALA A 177 8.13 27.43 -2.14
CA ALA A 177 6.96 28.31 -2.18
C ALA A 177 5.75 27.71 -2.90
N VAL A 178 5.95 26.82 -3.88
CA VAL A 178 4.86 26.17 -4.63
C VAL A 178 4.32 24.97 -3.86
N ALA A 179 5.17 24.19 -3.18
CA ALA A 179 4.74 23.11 -2.29
C ALA A 179 3.95 23.63 -1.07
N GLU A 180 4.35 24.78 -0.50
CA GLU A 180 3.56 25.49 0.52
C GLU A 180 2.27 26.09 -0.08
N SER A 181 2.28 26.56 -1.32
CA SER A 181 1.06 27.10 -1.96
C SER A 181 0.06 26.00 -2.34
N VAL A 182 0.50 24.82 -2.76
CA VAL A 182 -0.36 23.67 -3.09
C VAL A 182 -0.99 23.06 -1.83
N SER A 183 -0.30 23.15 -0.67
CA SER A 183 -0.84 22.78 0.63
C SER A 183 -1.79 23.84 1.23
N VAL A 184 -1.58 25.13 0.96
CA VAL A 184 -2.42 26.23 1.46
C VAL A 184 -3.67 26.49 0.60
N VAL A 185 -3.65 26.23 -0.71
CA VAL A 185 -4.80 26.44 -1.61
C VAL A 185 -5.87 25.33 -1.51
N ARG A 186 -5.59 24.21 -0.84
CA ARG A 186 -6.57 23.11 -0.62
C ARG A 186 -7.51 23.36 0.57
N THR A 187 -8.26 24.47 0.53
CA THR A 187 -9.48 24.70 1.34
C THR A 187 -10.73 24.78 0.45
N GLY A 188 -11.01 23.71 -0.31
CA GLY A 188 -12.19 23.55 -1.18
C GLY A 188 -12.39 22.08 -1.59
N PRO A 189 -13.61 21.60 -1.91
CA PRO A 189 -14.09 20.30 -1.45
C PRO A 189 -13.38 19.10 -2.11
N ARG A 190 -12.72 18.34 -1.22
CA ARG A 190 -12.20 16.98 -1.37
C ARG A 190 -13.12 16.05 -2.18
N ARG A 191 -12.92 15.93 -3.49
CA ARG A 191 -13.66 14.94 -4.31
C ARG A 191 -12.82 13.75 -4.79
N PHE A 192 -11.49 13.84 -4.76
CA PHE A 192 -10.62 12.72 -5.20
C PHE A 192 -10.35 11.70 -4.08
N TRP A 193 -10.01 12.18 -2.87
CA TRP A 193 -9.60 11.33 -1.74
C TRP A 193 -10.74 10.57 -1.03
N GLN A 194 -12.02 10.89 -1.29
CA GLN A 194 -13.14 10.26 -0.58
C GLN A 194 -13.60 8.89 -1.13
N ARG A 195 -13.07 8.44 -2.28
CA ARG A 195 -13.45 7.14 -2.85
C ARG A 195 -12.53 5.98 -2.47
N LEU A 196 -11.42 6.23 -1.77
CA LEU A 196 -10.38 5.22 -1.52
C LEU A 196 -9.98 5.09 -0.04
N SER A 197 -10.84 5.45 0.90
CA SER A 197 -10.59 5.20 2.32
C SER A 197 -11.34 3.95 2.81
N PRO A 198 -10.66 2.82 3.10
CA PRO A 198 -11.21 1.81 3.99
C PRO A 198 -11.33 2.42 5.38
N ARG A 199 -12.44 2.13 6.06
CA ARG A 199 -12.72 2.60 7.42
C ARG A 199 -11.59 2.15 8.36
N ARG A 200 -10.93 3.11 9.01
CA ARG A 200 -10.05 2.86 10.17
C ARG A 200 -10.80 2.03 11.20
N TRP A 201 -10.28 0.85 11.52
CA TRP A 201 -10.66 0.10 12.70
C TRP A 201 -10.22 0.89 13.94
N ARG A 202 -11.17 1.54 14.61
CA ARG A 202 -10.98 1.97 15.99
C ARG A 202 -11.43 0.82 16.87
N SER A 203 -10.49 0.27 17.65
CA SER A 203 -10.79 -0.62 18.76
C SER A 203 -11.76 0.09 19.71
N VAL A 204 -12.97 -0.46 19.84
CA VAL A 204 -13.83 -0.14 20.98
C VAL A 204 -13.18 -0.79 22.19
N ARG A 205 -12.51 0.02 23.02
CA ARG A 205 -12.20 -0.39 24.39
C ARG A 205 -13.49 -0.36 25.20
N SER A 206 -13.81 -1.53 25.73
CA SER A 206 -14.80 -1.87 26.75
C SER A 206 -15.00 -0.85 27.87
N ARG A 207 -16.27 -0.59 28.20
CA ARG A 207 -16.83 -0.81 29.54
C ARG A 207 -18.27 -1.31 29.39
#